data_AF-A0A9D7WRR8-F1
#
_entry.id   AF-A0A9D7WRR8-F1
#
_cell.length_a   1.000
_cell.length_b   1.000
_cell.length_c   1.000
_cell.angle_alpha   90.00
_cell.angle_beta   90.00
_cell.angle_gamma   90.00
#
_symmetry.space_group_name_H-M   'P 1'
#
loop_
_entity.id
_entity.type
_entity.pdbx_description
1 polymer ?
#
loop_
_entity_poly.entity_id
_entity_poly.type
_entity_poly.pdbx_seq_one_letter_code
_entity_poly.pdbx_strand_id
1 'polypeptide(L)'
;MDKNNNVKPANTTVPQSSEMATEAPSALVRNLALIKAMAIIMAVLIVAALVVIVVTIYSRLTAANSVKAIQQTELAIPANSRITGASLGEKGKMLVIIEDQTSQQLWQLDAAGKIQRKTRIFPAQ
;
A
#
# COMPACT_ATOMS: atom_id res chain seq x y z
N MET A 1 47.69 65.61 76.48
CA MET A 1 47.94 65.89 75.05
C MET A 1 47.61 64.62 74.26
N ASP A 2 46.36 64.32 73.88
CA ASP A 2 45.45 65.05 72.98
C ASP A 2 46.11 65.27 71.60
N LYS A 3 45.63 64.77 70.44
CA LYS A 3 44.29 64.33 70.01
C LYS A 3 44.37 63.41 68.77
N ASN A 4 43.37 62.52 68.70
CA ASN A 4 42.62 61.92 67.57
C ASN A 4 42.86 62.55 66.16
N ASN A 5 42.85 61.81 65.03
CA ASN A 5 41.67 61.28 64.30
C ASN A 5 42.06 60.04 63.45
N ASN A 6 41.55 58.82 63.72
CA ASN A 6 40.42 58.13 63.05
C ASN A 6 40.59 57.97 61.52
N VAL A 7 40.83 56.77 60.96
CA VAL A 7 39.81 55.74 60.65
C VAL A 7 40.34 54.31 60.89
N LYS A 8 39.55 53.50 61.61
CA LYS A 8 39.77 52.09 61.95
C LYS A 8 39.02 51.17 60.96
N PRO A 9 39.59 50.02 60.55
CA PRO A 9 38.91 49.05 59.69
C PRO A 9 37.80 48.34 60.48
N ALA A 10 36.56 48.42 59.99
CA ALA A 10 35.45 47.67 60.54
C ALA A 10 35.52 46.21 60.06
N ASN A 11 35.46 45.31 61.03
CA ASN A 11 35.51 43.86 60.90
C ASN A 11 34.08 43.27 60.83
N THR A 12 34.01 42.02 60.34
CA THR A 12 33.04 40.95 60.68
C THR A 12 31.79 40.80 59.81
N THR A 13 31.69 39.70 59.05
CA THR A 13 30.95 38.45 59.39
C THR A 13 30.77 37.59 58.13
N VAL A 14 31.20 36.32 58.14
CA VAL A 14 30.86 35.29 57.12
C VAL A 14 29.63 34.50 57.65
N PRO A 15 28.70 34.03 56.81
CA PRO A 15 28.88 32.69 56.22
C PRO A 15 28.34 32.52 54.79
N GLN A 16 28.76 31.42 54.17
CA GLN A 16 28.22 30.78 52.97
C GLN A 16 26.72 31.04 52.72
N SER A 17 26.40 31.45 51.50
CA SER A 17 25.22 30.93 50.82
C SER A 17 25.61 30.64 49.39
N SER A 18 25.49 29.37 49.02
CA SER A 18 25.68 28.82 47.70
C SER A 18 25.09 29.75 46.64
N GLU A 19 25.94 30.38 45.82
CA GLU A 19 25.56 30.64 44.44
C GLU A 19 25.43 29.25 43.79
N MET A 20 24.28 28.62 44.02
CA MET A 20 23.72 27.74 43.01
C MET A 20 23.65 28.62 41.77
N ALA A 21 24.63 28.47 40.90
CA ALA A 21 24.44 28.61 39.48
C ALA A 21 23.26 27.69 39.15
N THR A 22 22.05 28.23 39.34
CA THR A 22 20.84 27.68 38.78
C THR A 22 21.01 27.99 37.31
N GLU A 23 21.76 27.12 36.62
CA GLU A 23 21.62 26.97 35.18
C GLU A 23 20.12 26.82 34.96
N ALA A 24 19.50 27.90 34.49
CA ALA A 24 18.11 27.89 34.08
C ALA A 24 17.96 26.68 33.16
N PRO A 25 16.99 25.77 33.42
CA PRO A 25 16.86 24.55 32.64
C PRO A 25 16.69 24.98 31.18
N SER A 26 17.74 24.73 30.41
CA SER A 26 17.90 25.19 29.04
C SER A 26 16.62 24.88 28.27
N ALA A 27 16.11 25.84 27.50
CA ALA A 27 14.86 25.70 26.74
C ALA A 27 14.82 24.43 25.86
N LEU A 28 15.99 23.87 25.54
CA LEU A 28 16.18 22.56 24.94
C LEU A 28 15.56 21.41 25.77
N VAL A 29 15.75 21.36 27.09
CA VAL A 29 15.29 20.26 27.95
C VAL A 29 13.76 20.30 28.13
N ARG A 30 13.19 21.49 28.20
CA ARG A 30 11.73 21.70 28.32
C ARG A 30 10.98 21.32 27.03
N ASN A 31 11.57 21.63 25.87
CA ASN A 31 11.01 21.24 24.58
C ASN A 31 11.40 19.81 24.16
N LEU A 32 12.36 19.18 24.83
CA LEU A 32 12.79 17.80 24.56
C LEU A 32 11.63 16.80 24.73
N ALA A 33 10.77 17.03 25.73
CA ALA A 33 9.57 16.24 25.94
C ALA A 33 8.58 16.38 24.77
N LEU A 34 8.46 17.59 24.22
CA LEU A 34 7.56 17.91 23.10
C LEU A 34 8.08 17.34 21.78
N ILE A 35 9.40 17.41 21.56
CA ILE A 35 10.09 16.80 20.42
C ILE A 35 9.98 15.26 20.49
N LYS A 36 10.16 14.67 21.67
CA LYS A 36 10.02 13.22 21.87
C LYS A 36 8.60 12.75 21.59
N ALA A 37 7.58 13.51 22.02
CA ALA A 37 6.19 13.23 21.73
C ALA A 37 5.89 13.30 20.22
N MET A 38 6.38 14.35 19.53
CA MET A 38 6.24 14.46 18.07
C MET A 38 6.93 13.31 17.32
N ALA A 39 8.13 12.91 17.76
CA ALA A 39 8.86 11.80 17.16
C ALA A 39 8.11 10.48 17.29
N ILE A 40 7.47 10.23 18.45
CA ILE A 40 6.64 9.04 18.67
C ILE A 40 5.42 9.07 17.76
N ILE A 41 4.73 10.21 17.66
CA ILE A 41 3.55 10.36 16.78
C ILE A 41 3.95 10.10 15.32
N MET A 42 5.04 10.68 14.85
CA MET A 42 5.54 10.43 13.50
C MET A 42 5.89 8.97 13.26
N ALA A 43 6.56 8.32 14.22
CA ALA A 43 6.89 6.90 14.12
C ALA A 43 5.63 6.03 13.99
N VAL A 44 4.59 6.31 14.79
CA VAL A 44 3.30 5.60 14.71
C VAL A 44 2.62 5.84 13.35
N LEU A 45 2.62 7.07 12.85
CA LEU A 45 2.03 7.41 11.54
C LEU A 45 2.74 6.68 10.40
N ILE A 46 4.07 6.60 10.44
CA ILE A 46 4.87 5.88 9.45
C ILE A 46 4.50 4.39 9.48
N VAL A 47 4.45 3.77 10.66
CA VAL A 47 4.08 2.35 10.78
C VAL A 47 2.66 2.10 10.28
N ALA A 48 1.71 2.96 10.64
CA ALA A 48 0.34 2.85 10.16
C ALA A 48 0.25 2.94 8.62
N ALA A 49 0.97 3.90 8.02
CA ALA A 49 1.02 4.04 6.56
C ALA A 49 1.61 2.80 5.88
N LEU A 50 2.71 2.25 6.42
CA LEU A 50 3.32 1.03 5.89
C LEU A 50 2.37 -0.17 5.94
N VAL A 51 1.64 -0.36 7.05
CA VAL A 51 0.65 -1.43 7.17
C VAL A 51 -0.44 -1.28 6.10
N VAL A 52 -0.98 -0.07 5.91
CA VAL A 52 -2.00 0.19 4.89
C VAL A 52 -1.47 -0.09 3.48
N ILE A 53 -0.23 0.33 3.18
CA ILE A 53 0.41 0.05 1.88
C ILE A 53 0.53 -1.45 1.65
N VAL A 54 1.03 -2.21 2.63
CA VAL A 54 1.18 -3.68 2.50
C VAL A 54 -0.17 -4.36 2.31
N VAL A 55 -1.19 -4.01 3.10
CA VAL A 55 -2.55 -4.56 2.95
C VAL A 55 -3.15 -4.20 1.60
N THR A 56 -2.95 -2.97 1.13
CA THR A 56 -3.46 -2.52 -0.17
C THR A 56 -2.77 -3.25 -1.32
N ILE A 57 -1.44 -3.41 -1.25
CA ILE A 57 -0.68 -4.17 -2.25
C ILE A 57 -1.11 -5.63 -2.21
N TYR A 58 -1.20 -6.25 -1.03
CA TYR A 58 -1.62 -7.65 -0.90
C TYR A 58 -3.05 -7.86 -1.41
N SER A 59 -3.97 -6.95 -1.11
CA SER A 59 -5.34 -6.97 -1.62
C SER A 59 -5.37 -6.85 -3.15
N ARG A 60 -4.59 -5.93 -3.73
CA ARG A 60 -4.46 -5.79 -5.19
C ARG A 60 -3.75 -6.97 -5.84
N LEU A 61 -2.72 -7.54 -5.21
CA LEU A 61 -2.02 -8.73 -5.69
C LEU A 61 -2.92 -9.95 -5.63
N THR A 62 -3.71 -10.10 -4.57
CA THR A 62 -4.69 -11.19 -4.44
C THR A 62 -5.79 -11.02 -5.47
N ALA A 63 -6.33 -9.83 -5.67
CA ALA A 63 -7.29 -9.57 -6.74
C ALA A 63 -6.70 -9.83 -8.14
N ALA A 64 -5.48 -9.35 -8.41
CA ALA A 64 -4.80 -9.55 -9.68
C ALA A 64 -4.41 -11.03 -9.90
N ASN A 65 -4.03 -11.75 -8.85
CA ASN A 65 -3.72 -13.18 -8.91
C ASN A 65 -4.97 -14.05 -8.98
N SER A 66 -6.09 -13.65 -8.37
CA SER A 66 -7.39 -14.29 -8.57
C SER A 66 -7.90 -14.12 -10.01
N VAL A 67 -7.55 -13.01 -10.67
CA VAL A 67 -7.82 -12.80 -12.11
C VAL A 67 -6.81 -13.52 -13.00
N LYS A 68 -5.56 -13.70 -12.55
CA LYS A 68 -4.48 -14.43 -13.26
C LYS A 68 -4.42 -15.92 -12.95
N ALA A 69 -5.21 -16.44 -12.02
CA ALA A 69 -5.49 -17.85 -11.93
C ALA A 69 -6.08 -18.21 -13.29
N ILE A 70 -5.24 -18.79 -14.15
CA ILE A 70 -5.54 -19.17 -15.53
C ILE A 70 -6.86 -19.89 -15.44
N GLN A 71 -7.96 -19.19 -15.79
CA GLN A 71 -9.25 -19.83 -15.86
C GLN A 71 -9.10 -20.76 -17.04
N GLN A 72 -8.74 -22.01 -16.74
CA GLN A 72 -8.77 -23.10 -17.69
C GLN A 72 -10.25 -23.31 -17.99
N THR A 73 -10.78 -22.48 -18.88
CA THR A 73 -12.12 -22.64 -19.38
C THR A 73 -12.07 -23.79 -20.37
N GLU A 74 -12.50 -24.96 -19.90
CA GLU A 74 -12.63 -26.15 -20.73
C GLU A 74 -13.81 -25.96 -21.68
N LEU A 75 -13.52 -25.91 -22.97
CA LEU A 75 -14.54 -25.83 -24.01
C LEU A 75 -14.83 -27.24 -24.52
N ALA A 76 -15.97 -27.81 -24.11
CA ALA A 76 -16.43 -29.08 -24.64
C ALA A 76 -16.86 -28.93 -26.11
N ILE A 77 -16.04 -29.46 -27.02
CA ILE A 77 -16.30 -29.48 -28.46
C ILE A 77 -17.25 -30.65 -28.75
N PRO A 78 -18.20 -30.53 -29.70
CA PRO A 78 -19.06 -31.64 -30.08
C PRO A 78 -18.25 -32.83 -30.60
N ALA A 79 -18.74 -34.06 -30.36
CA ALA A 79 -18.08 -35.27 -30.82
C ALA A 79 -17.90 -35.26 -32.35
N ASN A 80 -16.80 -35.84 -32.83
CA ASN A 80 -16.45 -35.92 -34.25
C ASN A 80 -16.35 -34.56 -34.97
N SER A 81 -16.13 -33.48 -34.21
CA SER A 81 -15.93 -32.14 -34.76
C SER A 81 -14.49 -31.67 -34.57
N ARG A 82 -14.02 -30.80 -35.46
CA ARG A 82 -12.67 -30.24 -35.43
C ARG A 82 -12.74 -28.72 -35.32
N ILE A 83 -11.88 -28.11 -34.49
CA ILE A 83 -11.68 -26.66 -34.53
C ILE A 83 -10.89 -26.32 -35.78
N THR A 84 -11.45 -25.50 -36.64
CA THR A 84 -10.81 -25.05 -37.89
C THR A 84 -10.36 -23.60 -37.83
N GLY A 85 -10.87 -22.82 -36.88
CA GLY A 85 -10.43 -21.45 -36.67
C GLY A 85 -10.77 -20.94 -35.28
N ALA A 86 -9.95 -20.00 -34.81
CA ALA A 86 -10.19 -19.25 -33.58
C ALA A 86 -9.73 -17.81 -33.78
N SER A 87 -10.49 -16.86 -33.26
CA SER A 87 -10.17 -15.44 -33.32
C SER A 87 -10.50 -14.77 -31.99
N LEU A 88 -9.62 -13.86 -31.56
CA LEU A 88 -9.84 -13.00 -30.41
C LEU A 88 -10.40 -11.67 -30.91
N GLY A 89 -11.63 -11.37 -30.51
CA GLY A 89 -12.29 -10.10 -30.73
C GLY A 89 -12.07 -9.10 -29.59
N GLU A 90 -12.72 -7.96 -29.70
CA GLU A 90 -12.61 -6.89 -28.71
C GLU A 90 -13.11 -7.32 -27.32
N LYS A 91 -12.52 -6.71 -26.28
CA LYS A 91 -12.90 -6.93 -24.88
C LYS A 91 -12.81 -8.40 -24.43
N GLY A 92 -11.89 -9.17 -25.03
CA GLY A 92 -11.65 -10.57 -24.69
C GLY A 92 -12.72 -11.54 -25.22
N LYS A 93 -13.64 -11.09 -26.08
CA LYS A 93 -14.58 -12.00 -26.74
C LYS A 93 -13.83 -12.91 -27.70
N MET A 94 -14.21 -14.17 -27.79
CA MET A 94 -13.58 -15.13 -28.68
C MET A 94 -14.59 -15.69 -29.67
N LEU A 95 -14.17 -15.90 -30.91
CA LEU A 95 -14.93 -16.57 -31.96
C LEU A 95 -14.22 -17.88 -32.28
N VAL A 96 -14.93 -19.00 -32.23
CA VAL A 96 -14.40 -20.33 -32.55
C VAL A 96 -15.23 -20.93 -33.68
N ILE A 97 -14.55 -21.42 -34.70
CA ILE A 97 -15.13 -22.13 -35.84
C ILE A 97 -14.89 -23.62 -35.62
N ILE A 98 -15.97 -24.37 -35.60
CA ILE A 98 -15.99 -25.82 -35.37
C ILE A 98 -16.67 -26.46 -36.57
N GLU A 99 -15.99 -27.36 -37.24
CA GLU A 99 -16.56 -28.11 -38.36
C GLU A 99 -16.89 -29.53 -37.93
N ASP A 100 -18.09 -29.97 -38.31
CA ASP A 100 -18.48 -31.37 -38.29
C ASP A 100 -18.62 -31.89 -39.73
N GLN A 101 -18.91 -33.18 -39.90
CA GLN A 101 -18.97 -33.81 -41.22
C GLN A 101 -20.02 -33.20 -42.17
N THR A 102 -20.99 -32.47 -41.61
CA THR A 102 -22.21 -32.04 -42.34
C THR A 102 -22.45 -30.53 -42.29
N SER A 103 -21.77 -29.82 -41.39
CA SER A 103 -22.05 -28.43 -41.08
C SER A 103 -20.84 -27.75 -40.46
N GLN A 104 -20.86 -26.42 -40.53
CA GLN A 104 -19.93 -25.56 -39.79
C GLN A 104 -20.69 -24.89 -38.65
N GLN A 105 -20.06 -24.79 -37.49
CA GLN A 105 -20.59 -24.13 -36.31
C GLN A 105 -19.69 -22.97 -35.93
N LEU A 106 -20.32 -21.85 -35.59
CA LEU A 106 -19.67 -20.63 -35.16
C LEU A 106 -20.09 -20.34 -33.72
N TRP A 107 -19.13 -20.46 -32.80
CA TRP A 107 -19.34 -20.26 -31.37
C TRP A 107 -18.72 -18.92 -30.95
N GLN A 108 -19.53 -18.05 -30.35
CA GLN A 108 -19.05 -16.82 -29.73
C GLN A 108 -18.95 -17.02 -28.23
N LEU A 109 -17.78 -16.74 -27.66
CA LEU A 109 -17.49 -16.82 -26.25
C LEU A 109 -17.22 -15.41 -25.71
N ASP A 110 -17.55 -15.19 -24.44
CA ASP A 110 -17.13 -13.98 -23.73
C ASP A 110 -15.71 -14.11 -23.16
N ALA A 111 -15.25 -13.06 -22.47
CA ALA A 111 -13.93 -13.03 -21.84
C ALA A 111 -13.75 -14.06 -20.70
N ALA A 112 -14.84 -14.66 -20.21
CA ALA A 112 -14.81 -15.76 -19.25
C ALA A 112 -14.85 -17.14 -19.94
N GLY A 113 -14.89 -17.18 -21.28
CA GLY A 113 -15.00 -18.40 -22.07
C GLY A 113 -16.39 -19.06 -22.00
N LYS A 114 -17.44 -18.32 -21.60
CA LYS A 114 -18.82 -18.81 -21.70
C LYS A 114 -19.35 -18.62 -23.10
N ILE A 115 -20.03 -19.64 -23.62
CA ILE A 115 -20.65 -19.58 -24.94
C ILE A 115 -21.88 -18.67 -24.88
N GLN A 116 -21.79 -17.54 -25.58
CA GLN A 116 -22.84 -16.54 -25.69
C GLN A 116 -23.77 -16.79 -26.89
N ARG A 117 -23.23 -17.37 -27.97
CA ARG A 117 -23.99 -17.68 -29.18
C ARG A 117 -23.41 -18.89 -29.91
N LYS A 118 -24.30 -19.71 -30.45
CA LYS A 118 -23.96 -20.79 -31.39
C LYS A 118 -24.77 -20.61 -32.65
N THR A 119 -24.10 -20.48 -33.79
CA THR A 119 -24.71 -20.48 -35.11
C THR A 119 -24.28 -21.74 -35.83
N ARG A 120 -25.19 -22.43 -36.50
CA ARG A 120 -24.85 -23.57 -37.38
C ARG A 120 -25.16 -23.17 -38.82
N ILE A 121 -24.22 -23.48 -39.70
CA ILE A 121 -24.24 -23.18 -41.13
C ILE A 121 -24.17 -24.52 -41.84
N PHE A 122 -25.16 -24.78 -42.70
CA PHE A 122 -25.16 -25.95 -43.58
C PHE A 122 -24.66 -25.53 -44.96
N PRO A 123 -23.90 -26.39 -45.66
CA PRO A 123 -23.53 -26.15 -47.04
C PRO A 123 -24.79 -26.04 -47.90
N ALA A 124 -24.77 -25.16 -48.90
CA ALA A 124 -25.85 -25.08 -49.89
C ALA A 124 -25.89 -26.38 -50.71
N GLN A 125 -27.09 -26.92 -50.91
CA GLN A 125 -27.34 -28.11 -51.73
C GLN A 125 -27.30 -27.77 -53.23
#